data_AF-A0A848K229-F1
#
_entry.id   AF-A0A848K229-F1
#
_cell.length_a   1.000
_cell.length_b   1.000
_cell.length_c   1.000
_cell.angle_alpha   90.00
_cell.angle_beta   90.00
_cell.angle_gamma   90.00
#
_symmetry.space_group_name_H-M   'P 1'
#
loop_
_entity.id
_entity.type
_entity.pdbx_description
1 polymer ?
#
loop_
_entity_poly.entity_id
_entity_poly.type
_entity_poly.pdbx_seq_one_letter_code
_entity_poly.pdbx_strand_id
1 'polypeptide(L)'
;MAAKAKTGFSGLDRSKTLAENTVNAGPVVLDSNVTFVATSPDIFTQGYFLVDVANFGGNDHFYLKDGGGIKVVYGQDFGSVYYNDVLVGTVMSGGPYISVTLEPNVTAESMTAMARAVSYYYDGDTPSAFGRVVTYRVLNSSGADTSATMLLKLKPENDAPVFSGLDAQSVHSASQAAVGVVIDADVHVANPDLTGFKGGKLAVHLAGATATDQLYLSDGHFSITGKKLYLDGKQVGTVSADGHNGHDLAFTFSSAISDAQASQLAEQVSYRSTAASAPSGARDVTFTVTDTEKSSTSAHTTLAFEAEAPTLLSANAMVSDPFATLKAAVSGAPDDLSAVFATLEARAAGLLEAASHAHGALGTDHLPDLHLSAAVVDYLDAIGSSLLDHAQSAHPVLVHELSDRAQALASHVHEVLHPVHGSADALI
;
A
#
# COMPACT_ATOMS: atom_id res chain seq x y z
N MET A 1 -35.43 46.66 -39.93
CA MET A 1 -33.97 46.81 -40.02
C MET A 1 -33.35 45.57 -39.41
N ALA A 2 -32.57 44.79 -40.16
CA ALA A 2 -31.83 43.67 -39.59
C ALA A 2 -30.73 44.24 -38.67
N ALA A 3 -30.65 43.78 -37.43
CA ALA A 3 -29.55 44.13 -36.54
C ALA A 3 -28.24 43.69 -37.20
N LYS A 4 -27.30 44.64 -37.37
CA LYS A 4 -25.96 44.33 -37.90
C LYS A 4 -25.31 43.35 -36.92
N ALA A 5 -24.79 42.22 -37.42
CA ALA A 5 -24.07 41.27 -36.58
C ALA A 5 -22.99 42.03 -35.79
N LYS A 6 -22.86 41.72 -34.50
CA LYS A 6 -21.84 42.30 -33.61
C LYS A 6 -20.73 41.28 -33.46
N THR A 7 -19.48 41.72 -33.46
CA THR A 7 -18.37 40.84 -33.14
C THR A 7 -18.49 40.32 -31.71
N GLY A 8 -18.28 39.02 -31.53
CA GLY A 8 -18.11 38.41 -30.21
C GLY A 8 -18.45 36.94 -30.17
N PHE A 9 -18.35 36.40 -28.95
CA PHE A 9 -18.75 35.04 -28.65
C PHE A 9 -20.29 34.92 -28.59
N SER A 10 -20.79 33.78 -29.05
CA SER A 10 -22.19 33.38 -28.87
C SER A 10 -22.29 31.87 -28.67
N GLY A 11 -23.40 31.39 -28.08
CA GLY A 11 -23.59 29.96 -27.85
C GLY A 11 -22.75 29.36 -26.70
N LEU A 12 -21.97 30.17 -25.97
CA LEU A 12 -21.33 29.74 -24.73
C LEU A 12 -22.40 29.59 -23.63
N ASP A 13 -22.51 28.39 -23.09
CA ASP A 13 -23.37 28.05 -21.98
C ASP A 13 -22.95 28.86 -20.75
N ARG A 14 -23.92 29.55 -20.12
CA ARG A 14 -23.64 30.39 -18.95
C ARG A 14 -23.19 29.58 -17.73
N SER A 15 -23.48 28.28 -17.68
CA SER A 15 -23.01 27.40 -16.63
C SER A 15 -22.94 25.95 -17.12
N LYS A 16 -21.95 25.23 -16.61
CA LYS A 16 -21.80 23.79 -16.79
C LYS A 16 -21.47 23.15 -15.44
N THR A 17 -22.12 22.02 -15.14
CA THR A 17 -21.74 21.19 -14.00
C THR A 17 -21.16 19.90 -14.52
N LEU A 18 -19.94 19.58 -14.10
CA LEU A 18 -19.27 18.32 -14.40
C LEU A 18 -19.22 17.48 -13.13
N ALA A 19 -19.40 16.17 -13.28
CA ALA A 19 -19.09 15.23 -12.21
C ALA A 19 -17.56 15.15 -12.05
N GLU A 20 -17.11 15.10 -10.81
CA GLU A 20 -15.71 14.96 -10.44
C GLU A 20 -15.02 13.79 -11.17
N ASN A 21 -15.52 12.58 -11.03
CA ASN A 21 -14.88 11.39 -11.60
C ASN A 21 -14.82 11.45 -13.14
N THR A 22 -15.69 12.25 -13.78
CA THR A 22 -15.63 12.50 -15.23
C THR A 22 -14.41 13.35 -15.61
N VAL A 23 -14.07 14.35 -14.80
CA VAL A 23 -12.93 15.25 -15.04
C VAL A 23 -11.62 14.71 -14.47
N ASN A 24 -11.65 13.77 -13.51
CA ASN A 24 -10.46 13.01 -13.10
C ASN A 24 -10.05 11.95 -14.14
N ALA A 25 -11.02 11.38 -14.86
CA ALA A 25 -10.74 10.40 -15.92
C ALA A 25 -10.04 11.02 -17.15
N GLY A 26 -10.05 12.34 -17.28
CA GLY A 26 -9.33 13.08 -18.32
C GLY A 26 -10.02 14.38 -18.77
N PRO A 27 -9.41 15.11 -19.72
CA PRO A 27 -9.93 16.38 -20.22
C PRO A 27 -11.32 16.31 -20.84
N VAL A 28 -12.19 17.20 -20.34
CA VAL A 28 -13.54 17.45 -20.84
C VAL A 28 -13.61 18.81 -21.54
N VAL A 29 -14.08 18.84 -22.78
CA VAL A 29 -14.36 20.09 -23.50
C VAL A 29 -15.44 20.87 -22.76
N LEU A 30 -15.21 22.15 -22.50
CA LEU A 30 -16.14 22.98 -21.75
C LEU A 30 -17.41 23.29 -22.54
N ASP A 31 -17.28 23.68 -23.79
CA ASP A 31 -18.45 24.03 -24.59
C ASP A 31 -18.20 23.73 -26.07
N SER A 32 -19.08 22.91 -26.66
CA SER A 32 -19.02 22.57 -28.09
C SER A 32 -19.93 23.45 -28.96
N ASN A 33 -20.81 24.24 -28.33
CA ASN A 33 -21.76 25.14 -28.97
C ASN A 33 -21.20 26.55 -29.13
N VAL A 34 -20.18 26.93 -28.34
CA VAL A 34 -19.52 28.23 -28.45
C VAL A 34 -19.08 28.51 -29.89
N THR A 35 -19.35 29.72 -30.34
CA THR A 35 -18.99 30.24 -31.67
C THR A 35 -18.45 31.66 -31.52
N PHE A 36 -17.64 32.07 -32.47
CA PHE A 36 -17.16 33.43 -32.58
C PHE A 36 -17.59 34.03 -33.91
N VAL A 37 -18.15 35.24 -33.87
CA VAL A 37 -18.45 36.02 -35.08
C VAL A 37 -17.48 37.19 -35.15
N ALA A 38 -16.80 37.36 -36.28
CA ALA A 38 -15.98 38.53 -36.57
C ALA A 38 -16.66 39.41 -37.63
N THR A 39 -16.83 40.70 -37.37
CA THR A 39 -17.42 41.65 -38.34
C THR A 39 -16.37 42.50 -39.06
N SER A 40 -15.10 42.32 -38.73
CA SER A 40 -13.94 42.98 -39.35
C SER A 40 -12.76 42.00 -39.37
N PRO A 41 -12.00 41.91 -40.48
CA PRO A 41 -10.84 41.03 -40.56
C PRO A 41 -9.71 41.43 -39.60
N ASP A 42 -9.60 42.71 -39.24
CA ASP A 42 -8.49 43.22 -38.42
C ASP A 42 -8.60 42.89 -36.93
N ILE A 43 -9.66 42.19 -36.49
CA ILE A 43 -9.88 41.94 -35.07
C ILE A 43 -8.87 40.96 -34.47
N PHE A 44 -8.20 40.16 -35.30
CA PHE A 44 -7.18 39.22 -34.83
C PHE A 44 -5.75 39.73 -35.02
N THR A 45 -5.56 40.87 -35.72
CA THR A 45 -4.23 41.41 -36.03
C THR A 45 -3.49 41.79 -34.75
N GLN A 46 -2.39 41.07 -34.46
CA GLN A 46 -1.60 41.18 -33.23
C GLN A 46 -2.47 41.02 -31.96
N GLY A 47 -3.48 40.15 -32.06
CA GLY A 47 -4.44 39.91 -31.00
C GLY A 47 -4.09 38.73 -30.10
N TYR A 48 -4.90 38.55 -29.06
CA TYR A 48 -4.82 37.45 -28.12
C TYR A 48 -6.18 36.77 -27.98
N PHE A 49 -6.18 35.44 -27.91
CA PHE A 49 -7.29 34.69 -27.31
C PHE A 49 -6.88 34.32 -25.89
N LEU A 50 -7.63 34.83 -24.91
CA LEU A 50 -7.41 34.54 -23.50
C LEU A 50 -8.59 33.74 -22.94
N VAL A 51 -8.27 32.82 -22.05
CA VAL A 51 -9.23 32.20 -21.14
C VAL A 51 -8.74 32.50 -19.73
N ASP A 52 -9.47 33.35 -19.00
CA ASP A 52 -9.14 33.72 -17.62
C ASP A 52 -10.08 32.99 -16.65
N VAL A 53 -9.53 32.42 -15.57
CA VAL A 53 -10.29 31.64 -14.60
C VAL A 53 -10.19 32.27 -13.21
N ALA A 54 -11.30 32.78 -12.69
CA ALA A 54 -11.41 33.13 -11.27
C ALA A 54 -11.85 31.91 -10.44
N ASN A 55 -11.46 31.90 -9.16
CA ASN A 55 -11.62 30.75 -8.24
C ASN A 55 -10.86 29.50 -8.69
N PHE A 56 -9.69 29.69 -9.30
CA PHE A 56 -8.78 28.61 -9.69
C PHE A 56 -8.14 27.96 -8.46
N GLY A 57 -8.27 26.63 -8.34
CA GLY A 57 -7.61 25.80 -7.32
C GLY A 57 -6.33 25.15 -7.83
N GLY A 58 -5.50 24.65 -6.92
CA GLY A 58 -4.22 23.99 -7.27
C GLY A 58 -4.38 22.74 -8.16
N ASN A 59 -5.54 22.09 -8.09
CA ASN A 59 -5.87 20.89 -8.85
C ASN A 59 -6.65 21.18 -10.15
N ASP A 60 -6.87 22.45 -10.48
CA ASP A 60 -7.57 22.84 -11.69
C ASP A 60 -6.61 22.90 -12.87
N HIS A 61 -6.97 22.27 -13.99
CA HIS A 61 -6.17 22.32 -15.21
C HIS A 61 -7.02 22.76 -16.39
N PHE A 62 -6.61 23.84 -17.07
CA PHE A 62 -7.23 24.34 -18.28
C PHE A 62 -6.23 24.36 -19.43
N TYR A 63 -6.65 23.86 -20.60
CA TYR A 63 -5.81 23.83 -21.79
C TYR A 63 -6.65 23.70 -23.06
N LEU A 64 -5.99 23.78 -24.21
CA LEU A 64 -6.58 23.50 -25.51
C LEU A 64 -6.34 22.03 -25.85
N LYS A 65 -7.44 21.29 -26.06
CA LYS A 65 -7.40 19.88 -26.45
C LYS A 65 -7.39 19.75 -27.96
N ASP A 66 -6.64 18.77 -28.47
CA ASP A 66 -6.70 18.38 -29.87
C ASP A 66 -8.11 17.93 -30.27
N GLY A 67 -8.55 18.33 -31.47
CA GLY A 67 -9.87 18.02 -32.01
C GLY A 67 -10.52 19.21 -32.73
N GLY A 68 -11.56 18.95 -33.53
CA GLY A 68 -12.27 20.01 -34.25
C GLY A 68 -11.39 20.82 -35.22
N GLY A 69 -10.31 20.22 -35.72
CA GLY A 69 -9.28 20.87 -36.54
C GLY A 69 -8.14 21.49 -35.74
N ILE A 70 -8.26 21.62 -34.42
CA ILE A 70 -7.19 22.10 -33.53
C ILE A 70 -6.19 20.98 -33.26
N LYS A 71 -4.91 21.33 -33.36
CA LYS A 71 -3.78 20.54 -32.89
C LYS A 71 -2.84 21.45 -32.12
N VAL A 72 -2.43 21.02 -30.92
CA VAL A 72 -1.50 21.76 -30.07
C VAL A 72 -0.21 20.95 -29.95
N VAL A 73 0.91 21.59 -30.30
CA VAL A 73 2.24 21.02 -30.15
C VAL A 73 2.94 21.76 -29.02
N TYR A 74 3.04 21.13 -27.85
CA TYR A 74 3.70 21.70 -26.69
C TYR A 74 5.22 21.59 -26.78
N GLY A 75 5.92 22.72 -26.60
CA GLY A 75 7.35 22.79 -26.28
C GLY A 75 7.58 22.98 -24.78
N GLN A 76 8.82 23.22 -24.36
CA GLN A 76 9.16 23.36 -22.93
C GLN A 76 8.58 24.64 -22.29
N ASP A 77 8.52 25.75 -23.04
CA ASP A 77 8.06 27.05 -22.51
C ASP A 77 6.77 27.56 -23.17
N PHE A 78 6.51 27.12 -24.41
CA PHE A 78 5.39 27.55 -25.25
C PHE A 78 4.92 26.40 -26.13
N GLY A 79 3.65 26.43 -26.54
CA GLY A 79 3.11 25.54 -27.56
C GLY A 79 2.75 26.28 -28.85
N SER A 80 2.65 25.55 -29.95
CA SER A 80 2.10 26.04 -31.21
C SER A 80 0.69 25.48 -31.42
N VAL A 81 -0.25 26.34 -31.77
CA VAL A 81 -1.64 25.98 -32.07
C VAL A 81 -1.84 26.00 -33.58
N TYR A 82 -2.30 24.88 -34.13
CA TYR A 82 -2.61 24.73 -35.54
C TYR A 82 -4.11 24.53 -35.73
N TYR A 83 -4.64 25.04 -36.82
CA TYR A 83 -5.98 24.73 -37.32
C TYR A 83 -5.87 24.14 -38.72
N ASN A 84 -6.27 22.88 -38.90
CA ASN A 84 -6.12 22.14 -40.16
C ASN A 84 -4.70 22.25 -40.75
N ASP A 85 -3.68 21.97 -39.91
CA ASP A 85 -2.25 22.03 -40.21
C ASP A 85 -1.66 23.41 -40.52
N VAL A 86 -2.46 24.49 -40.39
CA VAL A 86 -1.98 25.86 -40.52
C VAL A 86 -1.75 26.45 -39.14
N LEU A 87 -0.57 27.03 -38.89
CA LEU A 87 -0.28 27.73 -37.63
C LEU A 87 -1.24 28.91 -37.46
N VAL A 88 -1.91 28.98 -36.31
CA VAL A 88 -2.88 30.04 -35.96
C VAL A 88 -2.52 30.77 -34.67
N GLY A 89 -1.58 30.26 -33.89
CA GLY A 89 -1.08 30.98 -32.74
C GLY A 89 0.00 30.25 -31.96
N THR A 90 0.55 30.97 -30.99
CA THR A 90 1.47 30.45 -29.98
C THR A 90 0.77 30.48 -28.63
N VAL A 91 0.67 29.34 -27.95
CA VAL A 91 -0.01 29.19 -26.66
C VAL A 91 0.97 29.15 -25.50
N MET A 92 0.63 29.88 -24.45
CA MET A 92 1.10 29.66 -23.10
C MET A 92 -0.04 29.05 -22.30
N SER A 93 0.17 27.87 -21.73
CA SER A 93 -0.76 27.24 -20.80
C SER A 93 -0.02 26.88 -19.52
N GLY A 94 -0.63 27.18 -18.37
CA GLY A 94 -0.09 26.88 -17.06
C GLY A 94 -0.59 27.90 -16.03
N GLY A 95 -1.41 27.44 -15.09
CA GLY A 95 -2.06 28.30 -14.09
C GLY A 95 -3.49 28.74 -14.49
N PRO A 96 -4.00 29.86 -13.94
CA PRO A 96 -5.41 30.26 -14.05
C PRO A 96 -5.79 30.83 -15.41
N TYR A 97 -4.94 30.71 -16.44
CA TYR A 97 -5.21 31.24 -17.75
C TYR A 97 -4.61 30.41 -18.89
N ILE A 98 -5.29 30.47 -20.05
CA ILE A 98 -4.74 30.11 -21.36
C ILE A 98 -4.53 31.42 -22.10
N SER A 99 -3.33 31.64 -22.66
CA SER A 99 -3.06 32.78 -23.53
C SER A 99 -2.54 32.30 -24.87
N VAL A 100 -3.26 32.61 -25.94
CA VAL A 100 -2.83 32.35 -27.32
C VAL A 100 -2.57 33.68 -28.02
N THR A 101 -1.31 33.93 -28.36
CA THR A 101 -0.96 35.00 -29.29
C THR A 101 -1.38 34.58 -30.68
N LEU A 102 -2.21 35.38 -31.34
CA LEU A 102 -2.84 35.04 -32.61
C LEU A 102 -1.97 35.41 -33.81
N GLU A 103 -1.89 34.50 -34.77
CA GLU A 103 -1.29 34.79 -36.07
C GLU A 103 -2.25 35.64 -36.95
N PRO A 104 -1.74 36.42 -37.92
CA PRO A 104 -2.56 37.29 -38.76
C PRO A 104 -3.59 36.57 -39.65
N ASN A 105 -3.44 35.26 -39.84
CA ASN A 105 -4.30 34.41 -40.66
C ASN A 105 -5.49 33.80 -39.89
N VAL A 106 -5.67 34.11 -38.61
CA VAL A 106 -6.82 33.62 -37.82
C VAL A 106 -8.14 34.10 -38.43
N THR A 107 -9.10 33.18 -38.52
CA THR A 107 -10.45 33.44 -39.02
C THR A 107 -11.47 33.25 -37.89
N ALA A 108 -12.71 33.67 -38.10
CA ALA A 108 -13.80 33.38 -37.16
C ALA A 108 -14.02 31.88 -36.96
N GLU A 109 -13.73 31.06 -37.98
CA GLU A 109 -13.83 29.60 -37.92
C GLU A 109 -12.71 29.00 -37.07
N SER A 110 -11.44 29.39 -37.29
CA SER A 110 -10.35 28.89 -36.45
C SER A 110 -10.44 29.42 -35.01
N MET A 111 -10.95 30.64 -34.80
CA MET A 111 -11.26 31.16 -33.47
C MET A 111 -12.38 30.35 -32.79
N THR A 112 -13.43 29.99 -33.53
CA THR A 112 -14.50 29.11 -33.02
C THR A 112 -13.93 27.74 -32.64
N ALA A 113 -13.05 27.17 -33.47
CA ALA A 113 -12.40 25.90 -33.18
C ALA A 113 -11.52 25.98 -31.94
N MET A 114 -10.72 27.05 -31.77
CA MET A 114 -9.92 27.27 -30.56
C MET A 114 -10.79 27.42 -29.31
N ALA A 115 -11.89 28.18 -29.38
CA ALA A 115 -12.83 28.32 -28.26
C ALA A 115 -13.47 26.97 -27.87
N ARG A 116 -13.80 26.12 -28.84
CA ARG A 116 -14.32 24.76 -28.61
C ARG A 116 -13.26 23.76 -28.14
N ALA A 117 -11.97 24.07 -28.32
CA ALA A 117 -10.88 23.23 -27.82
C ALA A 117 -10.61 23.43 -26.33
N VAL A 118 -11.09 24.53 -25.73
CA VAL A 118 -10.92 24.80 -24.30
C VAL A 118 -11.52 23.66 -23.48
N SER A 119 -10.65 22.99 -22.74
CA SER A 119 -10.97 21.80 -21.96
C SER A 119 -10.49 21.96 -20.53
N TYR A 120 -11.10 21.16 -19.66
CA TYR A 120 -10.85 21.16 -18.23
C TYR A 120 -10.57 19.74 -17.73
N TYR A 121 -9.61 19.64 -16.82
CA TYR A 121 -9.21 18.43 -16.10
C TYR A 121 -9.04 18.80 -14.62
N TYR A 122 -9.33 17.85 -13.74
CA TYR A 122 -9.21 18.03 -12.29
C TYR A 122 -8.46 16.84 -11.69
N ASP A 123 -7.40 17.07 -10.93
CA ASP A 123 -6.58 16.03 -10.29
C ASP A 123 -6.70 16.05 -8.75
N GLY A 124 -7.93 16.04 -8.25
CA GLY A 124 -8.19 15.73 -6.85
C GLY A 124 -9.58 15.16 -6.65
N ASP A 125 -9.86 14.85 -5.38
CA ASP A 125 -11.07 14.12 -4.93
C ASP A 125 -11.99 15.02 -4.05
N THR A 126 -11.66 16.32 -3.93
CA THR A 126 -12.39 17.27 -3.05
C THR A 126 -12.61 18.64 -3.70
N PRO A 127 -13.44 18.73 -4.74
CA PRO A 127 -13.60 19.95 -5.50
C PRO A 127 -14.27 21.01 -4.65
N SER A 128 -13.74 22.23 -4.74
CA SER A 128 -14.33 23.39 -4.10
C SER A 128 -15.80 23.55 -4.50
N ALA A 129 -16.66 23.84 -3.52
CA ALA A 129 -18.06 24.19 -3.73
C ALA A 129 -18.22 25.52 -4.51
N PHE A 130 -17.18 26.34 -4.59
CA PHE A 130 -17.18 27.55 -5.41
C PHE A 130 -16.99 27.20 -6.89
N GLY A 131 -17.87 27.73 -7.73
CA GLY A 131 -17.73 27.59 -9.18
C GLY A 131 -16.57 28.41 -9.72
N ARG A 132 -15.89 27.85 -10.73
CA ARG A 132 -14.85 28.51 -11.51
C ARG A 132 -15.52 29.45 -12.51
N VAL A 133 -15.13 30.72 -12.51
CA VAL A 133 -15.66 31.71 -13.46
C VAL A 133 -14.69 31.76 -14.63
N VAL A 134 -15.04 31.10 -15.73
CA VAL A 134 -14.21 30.96 -16.92
C VAL A 134 -14.62 32.02 -17.94
N THR A 135 -13.72 32.95 -18.24
CA THR A 135 -13.97 34.07 -19.15
C THR A 135 -13.15 33.91 -20.41
N TYR A 136 -13.84 33.75 -21.53
CA TYR A 136 -13.26 33.72 -22.87
C TYR A 136 -13.15 35.16 -23.35
N ARG A 137 -12.01 35.52 -23.92
CA ARG A 137 -11.72 36.88 -24.32
C ARG A 137 -10.93 36.90 -25.63
N VAL A 138 -11.32 37.78 -26.56
CA VAL A 138 -10.48 38.13 -27.71
C VAL A 138 -10.11 39.59 -27.60
N LEU A 139 -8.81 39.86 -27.55
CA LEU A 139 -8.25 41.20 -27.63
C LEU A 139 -7.63 41.41 -29.00
N ASN A 140 -7.82 42.62 -29.56
CA ASN A 140 -7.05 43.09 -30.70
C ASN A 140 -5.96 44.09 -30.27
N SER A 141 -5.09 44.48 -31.20
CA SER A 141 -4.03 45.47 -30.97
C SER A 141 -4.52 46.88 -30.59
N SER A 142 -5.81 47.20 -30.77
CA SER A 142 -6.43 48.45 -30.30
C SER A 142 -7.03 48.38 -28.89
N GLY A 143 -6.95 47.22 -28.21
CA GLY A 143 -7.53 47.01 -26.89
C GLY A 143 -9.05 46.80 -26.87
N ALA A 144 -9.67 46.57 -28.03
CA ALA A 144 -11.08 46.20 -28.10
C ALA A 144 -11.25 44.77 -27.58
N ASP A 145 -12.16 44.63 -26.63
CA ASP A 145 -12.37 43.43 -25.84
C ASP A 145 -13.78 42.89 -26.10
N THR A 146 -13.85 41.68 -26.64
CA THR A 146 -15.08 40.90 -26.59
C THR A 146 -14.89 39.71 -25.69
N SER A 147 -15.84 39.51 -24.78
CA SER A 147 -15.80 38.43 -23.82
C SER A 147 -17.13 37.74 -23.66
N ALA A 148 -17.06 36.48 -23.24
CA ALA A 148 -18.18 35.72 -22.73
C ALA A 148 -17.71 34.90 -21.53
N THR A 149 -18.59 34.72 -20.57
CA THR A 149 -18.26 34.06 -19.31
C THR A 149 -19.18 32.89 -19.08
N MET A 150 -18.62 31.80 -18.58
CA MET A 150 -19.36 30.66 -18.05
C MET A 150 -18.99 30.38 -16.60
N LEU A 151 -19.94 29.83 -15.84
CA LEU A 151 -19.71 29.30 -14.50
C LEU A 151 -19.56 27.77 -14.56
N LEU A 152 -18.33 27.29 -14.43
CA LEU A 152 -18.03 25.87 -14.31
C LEU A 152 -18.16 25.43 -12.85
N LYS A 153 -18.97 24.41 -12.59
CA LYS A 153 -19.12 23.79 -11.28
C LYS A 153 -18.67 22.34 -11.36
N LEU A 154 -18.07 21.86 -10.28
CA LEU A 154 -17.86 20.45 -10.06
C LEU A 154 -18.87 19.95 -9.04
N LYS A 155 -19.43 18.77 -9.33
CA LYS A 155 -20.23 18.02 -8.39
C LYS A 155 -19.30 16.96 -7.77
N PRO A 156 -18.99 17.05 -6.46
CA PRO A 156 -18.25 16.01 -5.78
C PRO A 156 -18.96 14.66 -5.94
N GLU A 157 -18.20 13.59 -6.14
CA GLU A 157 -18.70 12.22 -6.15
C GLU A 157 -17.85 11.38 -5.21
N ASN A 158 -18.46 10.42 -4.53
CA ASN A 158 -17.77 9.68 -3.49
C ASN A 158 -16.80 8.66 -4.09
N ASP A 159 -15.58 8.68 -3.60
CA ASP A 159 -14.55 7.69 -3.90
C ASP A 159 -14.42 6.69 -2.75
N ALA A 160 -14.15 5.43 -3.10
CA ALA A 160 -14.00 4.41 -2.07
C ALA A 160 -12.72 4.66 -1.25
N PRO A 161 -12.70 4.28 0.03
CA PRO A 161 -11.46 4.29 0.81
C PRO A 161 -10.36 3.47 0.15
N VAL A 162 -9.12 3.74 0.51
CA VAL A 162 -7.96 3.01 0.02
C VAL A 162 -7.15 2.44 1.17
N PHE A 163 -6.56 1.26 0.94
CA PHE A 163 -5.52 0.70 1.78
C PHE A 163 -4.16 0.88 1.10
N SER A 164 -3.13 1.15 1.89
CA SER A 164 -1.71 1.06 1.49
C SER A 164 -0.90 0.47 2.63
N GLY A 165 0.37 0.10 2.39
CA GLY A 165 1.27 -0.42 3.42
C GLY A 165 0.96 -1.82 3.97
N LEU A 166 -0.17 -2.45 3.58
CA LEU A 166 -0.46 -3.83 3.96
C LEU A 166 0.45 -4.80 3.20
N ASP A 167 1.32 -5.50 3.92
CA ASP A 167 2.20 -6.51 3.39
C ASP A 167 1.42 -7.71 2.85
N ALA A 168 1.90 -8.29 1.75
CA ALA A 168 1.25 -9.46 1.15
C ALA A 168 1.27 -10.70 2.05
N GLN A 169 2.28 -10.81 2.92
CA GLN A 169 2.43 -11.91 3.87
C GLN A 169 3.00 -11.43 5.20
N SER A 170 2.46 -11.97 6.29
CA SER A 170 2.93 -11.78 7.66
C SER A 170 3.27 -13.14 8.25
N VAL A 171 4.54 -13.36 8.62
CA VAL A 171 5.09 -14.67 8.99
C VAL A 171 5.49 -14.68 10.46
N HIS A 172 5.01 -15.67 11.20
CA HIS A 172 5.28 -15.81 12.63
C HIS A 172 5.56 -17.25 13.04
N SER A 173 6.29 -17.44 14.13
CA SER A 173 6.36 -18.75 14.77
C SER A 173 5.03 -19.09 15.46
N ALA A 174 4.79 -20.37 15.71
CA ALA A 174 3.66 -20.78 16.54
C ALA A 174 3.72 -20.26 17.98
N SER A 175 4.92 -20.08 18.56
CA SER A 175 5.08 -19.50 19.90
C SER A 175 4.69 -18.02 19.93
N GLN A 176 5.02 -17.26 18.88
CA GLN A 176 4.56 -15.87 18.72
C GLN A 176 3.04 -15.83 18.54
N ALA A 177 2.48 -16.68 17.68
CA ALA A 177 1.03 -16.79 17.48
C ALA A 177 0.28 -17.15 18.77
N ALA A 178 0.87 -17.95 19.67
CA ALA A 178 0.25 -18.31 20.94
C ALA A 178 0.16 -17.13 21.93
N VAL A 179 1.17 -16.26 21.93
CA VAL A 179 1.18 -15.02 22.75
C VAL A 179 0.30 -13.95 22.12
N GLY A 180 0.34 -13.86 20.80
CA GLY A 180 -0.38 -12.89 20.00
C GLY A 180 0.56 -11.95 19.24
N VAL A 181 0.19 -11.64 18.00
CA VAL A 181 0.98 -10.88 17.03
C VAL A 181 0.12 -9.83 16.37
N VAL A 182 0.69 -8.64 16.15
CA VAL A 182 0.09 -7.63 15.26
C VAL A 182 0.18 -8.18 13.84
N ILE A 183 -0.93 -8.12 13.11
CA ILE A 183 -0.98 -8.70 11.75
C ILE A 183 -0.10 -7.90 10.80
N ASP A 184 -0.23 -6.58 10.84
CA ASP A 184 0.55 -5.64 10.05
C ASP A 184 0.58 -4.29 10.77
N ALA A 185 1.77 -3.71 10.94
CA ALA A 185 1.97 -2.47 11.67
C ALA A 185 2.18 -1.24 10.76
N ASP A 186 2.17 -1.42 9.43
CA ASP A 186 2.36 -0.37 8.40
C ASP A 186 1.09 -0.18 7.55
N VAL A 187 0.02 -0.94 7.81
CA VAL A 187 -1.25 -0.78 7.11
C VAL A 187 -1.86 0.61 7.32
N HIS A 188 -2.08 1.32 6.22
CA HIS A 188 -2.71 2.63 6.22
C HIS A 188 -4.07 2.61 5.56
N VAL A 189 -4.98 3.42 6.09
CA VAL A 189 -6.34 3.62 5.58
C VAL A 189 -6.54 5.10 5.29
N ALA A 190 -6.99 5.42 4.08
CA ALA A 190 -7.33 6.79 3.70
C ALA A 190 -8.71 6.86 3.04
N ASN A 191 -9.42 7.97 3.26
CA ASN A 191 -10.62 8.33 2.52
C ASN A 191 -10.29 9.52 1.61
N PRO A 192 -10.21 9.32 0.27
CA PRO A 192 -9.88 10.39 -0.68
C PRO A 192 -10.76 11.65 -0.55
N ASP A 193 -12.04 11.47 -0.18
CA ASP A 193 -13.03 12.56 -0.05
C ASP A 193 -12.85 13.39 1.23
N LEU A 194 -11.97 12.96 2.16
CA LEU A 194 -11.74 13.58 3.47
C LEU A 194 -13.00 13.71 4.35
N THR A 195 -14.06 12.95 4.06
CA THR A 195 -15.31 12.91 4.85
C THR A 195 -15.18 12.01 6.08
N GLY A 196 -14.14 11.18 6.14
CA GLY A 196 -13.84 10.24 7.22
C GLY A 196 -14.81 9.05 7.26
N PHE A 197 -14.93 8.39 8.41
CA PHE A 197 -15.59 7.09 8.52
C PHE A 197 -16.82 7.06 9.44
N LYS A 198 -17.50 8.19 9.70
CA LYS A 198 -18.64 8.22 10.63
C LYS A 198 -19.80 7.36 10.11
N GLY A 199 -20.26 6.40 10.91
CA GLY A 199 -21.27 5.43 10.48
C GLY A 199 -20.74 4.37 9.52
N GLY A 200 -19.45 4.42 9.21
CA GLY A 200 -18.71 3.41 8.47
C GLY A 200 -18.34 2.20 9.33
N LYS A 201 -17.49 1.33 8.78
CA LYS A 201 -17.12 0.05 9.38
C LYS A 201 -15.65 -0.27 9.12
N LEU A 202 -14.98 -0.91 10.07
CA LEU A 202 -13.81 -1.75 9.81
C LEU A 202 -14.19 -3.19 10.13
N ALA A 203 -13.94 -4.12 9.22
CA ALA A 203 -14.16 -5.54 9.40
C ALA A 203 -12.91 -6.30 9.01
N VAL A 204 -12.57 -7.33 9.79
CA VAL A 204 -11.44 -8.21 9.55
C VAL A 204 -11.94 -9.64 9.57
N HIS A 205 -11.76 -10.32 8.45
CA HIS A 205 -12.16 -11.71 8.24
C HIS A 205 -10.93 -12.60 8.11
N LEU A 206 -10.95 -13.79 8.72
CA LEU A 206 -9.92 -14.82 8.52
C LEU A 206 -10.50 -15.99 7.73
N ALA A 207 -10.10 -16.11 6.47
CA ALA A 207 -10.35 -17.32 5.70
C ALA A 207 -9.41 -18.44 6.17
N GLY A 208 -9.96 -19.64 6.35
CA GLY A 208 -9.23 -20.79 6.92
C GLY A 208 -9.17 -20.80 8.45
N ALA A 209 -9.89 -19.91 9.14
CA ALA A 209 -9.95 -19.88 10.59
C ALA A 209 -10.52 -21.17 11.20
N THR A 210 -10.08 -21.45 12.41
CA THR A 210 -10.52 -22.52 13.29
C THR A 210 -11.07 -21.93 14.60
N ALA A 211 -11.73 -22.74 15.42
CA ALA A 211 -12.28 -22.29 16.70
C ALA A 211 -11.22 -21.84 17.72
N THR A 212 -9.93 -22.11 17.49
CA THR A 212 -8.82 -21.65 18.33
C THR A 212 -8.24 -20.32 17.88
N ASP A 213 -8.58 -19.86 16.67
CA ASP A 213 -8.11 -18.59 16.13
C ASP A 213 -8.87 -17.43 16.76
N GLN A 214 -8.17 -16.35 17.10
CA GLN A 214 -8.78 -15.17 17.70
C GLN A 214 -8.19 -13.91 17.05
N LEU A 215 -9.06 -13.02 16.60
CA LEU A 215 -8.75 -11.65 16.30
C LEU A 215 -9.07 -10.77 17.50
N TYR A 216 -8.21 -9.78 17.77
CA TYR A 216 -8.43 -8.82 18.85
C TYR A 216 -7.68 -7.51 18.57
N LEU A 217 -7.82 -6.52 19.45
CA LEU A 217 -6.97 -5.33 19.45
C LEU A 217 -5.88 -5.50 20.51
N SER A 218 -4.60 -5.42 20.11
CA SER A 218 -3.47 -5.34 21.06
C SER A 218 -3.55 -4.05 21.90
N ASP A 219 -2.65 -3.85 22.86
CA ASP A 219 -2.59 -2.60 23.61
C ASP A 219 -2.25 -1.43 22.67
N GLY A 220 -2.96 -0.30 22.82
CA GLY A 220 -2.80 0.87 21.96
C GLY A 220 -3.81 1.96 22.27
N HIS A 221 -4.01 2.86 21.32
CA HIS A 221 -4.96 3.98 21.44
C HIS A 221 -6.42 3.50 21.48
N PHE A 222 -6.72 2.41 20.76
CA PHE A 222 -8.04 1.82 20.77
C PHE A 222 -8.19 0.79 21.89
N SER A 223 -9.42 0.66 22.41
CA SER A 223 -9.73 -0.40 23.37
C SER A 223 -11.17 -0.84 23.24
N ILE A 224 -11.43 -2.10 23.58
CA ILE A 224 -12.77 -2.67 23.63
C ILE A 224 -13.19 -2.79 25.10
N THR A 225 -14.35 -2.23 25.44
CA THR A 225 -14.98 -2.47 26.75
C THR A 225 -16.44 -2.88 26.54
N GLY A 226 -16.73 -4.15 26.83
CA GLY A 226 -18.02 -4.76 26.46
C GLY A 226 -18.21 -4.73 24.93
N LYS A 227 -19.31 -4.15 24.45
CA LYS A 227 -19.61 -4.02 23.02
C LYS A 227 -19.24 -2.66 22.43
N LYS A 228 -18.36 -1.91 23.08
CA LYS A 228 -18.01 -0.53 22.73
C LYS A 228 -16.54 -0.43 22.36
N LEU A 229 -16.27 0.33 21.29
CA LEU A 229 -14.94 0.71 20.87
C LEU A 229 -14.63 2.12 21.41
N TYR A 230 -13.49 2.25 22.07
CA TYR A 230 -12.97 3.48 22.63
C TYR A 230 -11.68 3.87 21.94
N LEU A 231 -11.44 5.18 21.81
CA LEU A 231 -10.18 5.80 21.43
C LEU A 231 -9.77 6.74 22.56
N ASP A 232 -8.63 6.50 23.21
CA ASP A 232 -8.13 7.28 24.34
C ASP A 232 -9.20 7.53 25.44
N GLY A 233 -9.99 6.50 25.74
CA GLY A 233 -11.05 6.55 26.74
C GLY A 233 -12.38 7.19 26.29
N LYS A 234 -12.47 7.71 25.06
CA LYS A 234 -13.72 8.22 24.48
C LYS A 234 -14.37 7.17 23.58
N GLN A 235 -15.67 6.91 23.77
CA GLN A 235 -16.39 5.98 22.89
C GLN A 235 -16.45 6.56 21.46
N VAL A 236 -15.97 5.78 20.49
CA VAL A 236 -15.98 6.13 19.06
C VAL A 236 -16.80 5.17 18.21
N GLY A 237 -17.09 3.97 18.71
CA GLY A 237 -17.87 2.99 17.98
C GLY A 237 -18.45 1.88 18.84
N THR A 238 -18.95 0.85 18.15
CA THR A 238 -19.45 -0.39 18.74
C THR A 238 -18.78 -1.59 18.09
N VAL A 239 -18.57 -2.64 18.87
CA VAL A 239 -18.12 -3.94 18.37
C VAL A 239 -19.32 -4.70 17.81
N SER A 240 -19.28 -4.96 16.51
CA SER A 240 -20.30 -5.68 15.75
C SER A 240 -19.99 -7.17 15.57
N ALA A 241 -18.72 -7.54 15.63
CA ALA A 241 -18.23 -8.91 15.75
C ALA A 241 -16.93 -8.89 16.58
N ASP A 242 -16.74 -9.84 17.49
CA ASP A 242 -15.75 -9.77 18.56
C ASP A 242 -14.43 -10.50 18.25
N GLY A 243 -14.29 -11.07 17.05
CA GLY A 243 -13.05 -11.72 16.60
C GLY A 243 -12.78 -13.08 17.23
N HIS A 244 -13.65 -13.58 18.12
CA HIS A 244 -13.36 -14.77 18.90
C HIS A 244 -13.72 -16.07 18.17
N ASN A 245 -12.97 -17.12 18.46
CA ASN A 245 -13.23 -18.50 18.00
C ASN A 245 -13.39 -18.63 16.48
N GLY A 246 -12.54 -17.93 15.73
CA GLY A 246 -12.52 -17.91 14.27
C GLY A 246 -13.60 -17.04 13.64
N HIS A 247 -14.35 -16.27 14.43
CA HIS A 247 -15.27 -15.26 13.91
C HIS A 247 -14.55 -13.96 13.52
N ASP A 248 -15.20 -13.17 12.66
CA ASP A 248 -14.71 -11.86 12.24
C ASP A 248 -14.57 -10.91 13.43
N LEU A 249 -13.60 -9.99 13.34
CA LEU A 249 -13.53 -8.80 14.19
C LEU A 249 -14.12 -7.64 13.41
N ALA A 250 -15.10 -6.93 13.97
CA ALA A 250 -15.73 -5.84 13.25
C ALA A 250 -16.21 -4.72 14.16
N PHE A 251 -16.00 -3.49 13.71
CA PHE A 251 -16.37 -2.26 14.39
C PHE A 251 -17.27 -1.39 13.52
N THR A 252 -18.28 -0.78 14.12
CA THR A 252 -19.08 0.27 13.49
C THR A 252 -18.80 1.60 14.17
N PHE A 253 -18.43 2.61 13.40
CA PHE A 253 -18.05 3.92 13.93
C PHE A 253 -19.29 4.75 14.22
N SER A 254 -19.43 5.22 15.46
CA SER A 254 -20.53 6.09 15.90
C SER A 254 -20.13 7.58 15.89
N SER A 255 -18.83 7.87 15.94
CA SER A 255 -18.26 9.20 15.75
C SER A 255 -17.42 9.24 14.47
N ALA A 256 -17.04 10.44 14.04
CA ALA A 256 -16.00 10.58 13.04
C ALA A 256 -14.67 10.09 13.65
N ILE A 257 -13.98 9.24 12.89
CA ILE A 257 -12.56 8.94 13.07
C ILE A 257 -11.84 9.45 11.81
N SER A 258 -10.65 10.01 11.99
CA SER A 258 -9.80 10.45 10.87
C SER A 258 -9.10 9.28 10.20
N ASP A 259 -8.52 9.50 9.03
CA ASP A 259 -7.68 8.54 8.31
C ASP A 259 -6.56 7.97 9.20
N ALA A 260 -5.80 8.84 9.87
CA ALA A 260 -4.78 8.42 10.83
C ALA A 260 -5.32 7.53 11.95
N GLN A 261 -6.54 7.81 12.45
CA GLN A 261 -7.16 6.98 13.49
C GLN A 261 -7.68 5.65 12.92
N ALA A 262 -8.12 5.63 11.66
CA ALA A 262 -8.50 4.41 10.96
C ALA A 262 -7.28 3.51 10.70
N SER A 263 -6.15 4.09 10.29
CA SER A 263 -4.85 3.39 10.19
C SER A 263 -4.45 2.81 11.54
N GLN A 264 -4.41 3.63 12.60
CA GLN A 264 -4.07 3.15 13.95
C GLN A 264 -4.96 2.00 14.44
N LEU A 265 -6.26 2.02 14.10
CA LEU A 265 -7.15 0.91 14.46
C LEU A 265 -6.80 -0.36 13.67
N ALA A 266 -6.49 -0.24 12.37
CA ALA A 266 -6.10 -1.37 11.53
C ALA A 266 -4.73 -1.94 11.97
N GLU A 267 -3.74 -1.07 12.23
CA GLU A 267 -2.41 -1.39 12.76
C GLU A 267 -2.45 -2.08 14.15
N GLN A 268 -3.52 -1.86 14.92
CA GLN A 268 -3.70 -2.48 16.24
C GLN A 268 -4.37 -3.87 16.16
N VAL A 269 -4.88 -4.27 14.98
CA VAL A 269 -5.50 -5.59 14.81
C VAL A 269 -4.45 -6.68 14.94
N SER A 270 -4.70 -7.58 15.88
CA SER A 270 -3.80 -8.66 16.24
C SER A 270 -4.50 -10.01 16.13
N TYR A 271 -3.68 -11.03 15.87
CA TYR A 271 -4.07 -12.42 15.85
C TYR A 271 -3.43 -13.18 17.02
N ARG A 272 -4.16 -14.13 17.59
CA ARG A 272 -3.59 -15.18 18.44
C ARG A 272 -4.25 -16.52 18.19
N SER A 273 -3.50 -17.60 18.42
CA SER A 273 -4.04 -18.96 18.48
C SER A 273 -4.10 -19.45 19.92
N THR A 274 -5.22 -20.03 20.32
CA THR A 274 -5.37 -20.71 21.62
C THR A 274 -5.14 -22.21 21.55
N ALA A 275 -4.70 -22.73 20.40
CA ALA A 275 -4.40 -24.15 20.25
C ALA A 275 -3.19 -24.57 21.09
N ALA A 276 -3.19 -25.81 21.59
CA ALA A 276 -2.07 -26.39 22.32
C ALA A 276 -0.88 -26.77 21.41
N SER A 277 -1.07 -26.71 20.09
CA SER A 277 -0.08 -27.00 19.07
C SER A 277 -0.06 -25.87 18.04
N ALA A 278 1.02 -25.80 17.25
CA ALA A 278 1.17 -24.85 16.16
C ALA A 278 -0.10 -24.79 15.27
N PRO A 279 -0.56 -23.59 14.87
CA PRO A 279 -1.62 -23.47 13.89
C PRO A 279 -1.24 -24.21 12.60
N SER A 280 -2.11 -25.09 12.11
CA SER A 280 -1.89 -25.76 10.84
C SER A 280 -2.33 -24.87 9.68
N GLY A 281 -1.46 -24.65 8.71
CA GLY A 281 -1.74 -23.89 7.48
C GLY A 281 -1.83 -22.39 7.68
N ALA A 282 -1.74 -21.64 6.59
CA ALA A 282 -1.88 -20.19 6.60
C ALA A 282 -3.34 -19.75 6.83
N ARG A 283 -3.54 -18.48 7.17
CA ARG A 283 -4.83 -17.78 7.15
C ARG A 283 -4.75 -16.65 6.15
N ASP A 284 -5.81 -16.44 5.39
CA ASP A 284 -5.93 -15.24 4.56
C ASP A 284 -6.77 -14.21 5.31
N VAL A 285 -6.14 -13.10 5.69
CA VAL A 285 -6.73 -12.03 6.49
C VAL A 285 -7.22 -10.95 5.53
N THR A 286 -8.53 -10.74 5.52
CA THR A 286 -9.16 -9.68 4.73
C THR A 286 -9.54 -8.52 5.63
N PHE A 287 -8.90 -7.37 5.46
CA PHE A 287 -9.38 -6.10 5.99
C PHE A 287 -10.39 -5.50 5.02
N THR A 288 -11.51 -5.01 5.53
CA THR A 288 -12.52 -4.28 4.76
C THR A 288 -12.89 -3.03 5.51
N VAL A 289 -12.78 -1.88 4.85
CA VAL A 289 -13.21 -0.60 5.40
C VAL A 289 -14.37 -0.05 4.58
N THR A 290 -15.31 0.58 5.27
CA THR A 290 -16.45 1.29 4.70
C THR A 290 -16.45 2.72 5.20
N ASP A 291 -16.58 3.70 4.31
CA ASP A 291 -16.63 5.13 4.64
C ASP A 291 -18.00 5.60 5.19
N THR A 292 -18.13 6.92 5.31
CA THR A 292 -19.36 7.58 5.74
C THR A 292 -20.50 7.37 4.74
N GLU A 293 -20.19 7.44 3.45
CA GLU A 293 -21.08 7.38 2.29
C GLU A 293 -21.44 5.95 1.84
N LYS A 294 -20.88 4.95 2.49
CA LYS A 294 -21.08 3.50 2.29
C LYS A 294 -20.30 2.88 1.13
N SER A 295 -19.31 3.56 0.57
CA SER A 295 -18.34 2.90 -0.32
C SER A 295 -17.36 2.08 0.51
N SER A 296 -16.89 0.96 -0.06
CA SER A 296 -16.06 0.01 0.67
C SER A 296 -14.94 -0.53 -0.21
N THR A 297 -13.81 -0.82 0.44
CA THR A 297 -12.64 -1.43 -0.17
C THR A 297 -12.11 -2.52 0.75
N SER A 298 -11.50 -3.55 0.16
CA SER A 298 -10.84 -4.63 0.88
C SER A 298 -9.38 -4.76 0.48
N ALA A 299 -8.55 -5.16 1.43
CA ALA A 299 -7.14 -5.53 1.23
C ALA A 299 -6.84 -6.81 2.02
N HIS A 300 -5.86 -7.58 1.55
CA HIS A 300 -5.62 -8.94 2.02
C HIS A 300 -4.14 -9.16 2.36
N THR A 301 -3.88 -9.93 3.41
CA THR A 301 -2.55 -10.42 3.76
C THR A 301 -2.62 -11.90 4.17
N THR A 302 -1.60 -12.67 3.80
CA THR A 302 -1.48 -14.05 4.25
C THR A 302 -0.74 -14.13 5.56
N LEU A 303 -1.42 -14.57 6.62
CA LEU A 303 -0.80 -14.90 7.89
C LEU A 303 -0.26 -16.34 7.84
N ALA A 304 1.05 -16.49 7.85
CA ALA A 304 1.74 -17.78 7.78
C ALA A 304 2.39 -18.13 9.12
N PHE A 305 2.43 -19.43 9.42
CA PHE A 305 3.01 -19.94 10.66
C PHE A 305 4.14 -20.92 10.36
N GLU A 306 5.30 -20.64 10.93
CA GLU A 306 6.42 -21.57 10.94
C GLU A 306 6.19 -22.67 11.97
N ALA A 307 6.64 -23.90 11.66
CA ALA A 307 6.56 -25.02 12.58
C ALA A 307 7.42 -24.77 13.84
N GLU A 308 6.94 -25.17 15.02
CA GLU A 308 7.78 -25.10 16.22
C GLU A 308 9.01 -26.00 16.11
N ALA A 309 10.16 -25.49 16.56
CA ALA A 309 11.32 -26.32 16.81
C ALA A 309 11.01 -27.29 17.97
N PRO A 310 11.46 -28.56 17.92
CA PRO A 310 11.27 -29.49 19.03
C PRO A 310 11.87 -28.92 20.31
N THR A 311 11.07 -28.88 21.38
CA THR A 311 11.55 -28.55 22.73
C THR A 311 12.31 -29.76 23.28
N LEU A 312 13.62 -29.62 23.50
CA LEU A 312 14.38 -30.62 24.26
C LEU A 312 13.93 -30.55 25.72
N LEU A 313 13.29 -31.63 26.21
CA LEU A 313 12.97 -31.80 27.63
C LEU A 313 14.24 -31.57 28.46
N SER A 314 14.10 -30.87 29.59
CA SER A 314 15.22 -30.52 30.48
C SER A 314 16.05 -31.76 30.83
N ALA A 315 17.38 -31.62 30.74
CA ALA A 315 18.38 -32.67 30.88
C ALA A 315 18.27 -33.52 32.16
N ASN A 316 17.52 -33.06 33.17
CA ASN A 316 17.31 -33.76 34.44
C ASN A 316 16.37 -34.98 34.34
N ALA A 317 15.65 -35.17 33.23
CA ALA A 317 14.80 -36.34 33.02
C ALA A 317 15.49 -37.49 32.24
N MET A 318 16.70 -37.29 31.69
CA MET A 318 17.32 -38.19 30.71
C MET A 318 18.13 -39.36 31.28
N VAL A 319 17.96 -39.73 32.56
CA VAL A 319 18.83 -40.73 33.20
C VAL A 319 18.39 -42.19 32.96
N SER A 320 17.68 -42.53 31.88
CA SER A 320 17.42 -43.97 31.64
C SER A 320 17.45 -44.51 30.23
N ASP A 321 17.32 -43.71 29.17
CA ASP A 321 17.64 -44.16 27.80
C ASP A 321 17.57 -42.96 26.83
N PRO A 322 18.71 -42.38 26.41
CA PRO A 322 18.71 -41.25 25.48
C PRO A 322 18.11 -41.62 24.10
N PHE A 323 18.16 -42.88 23.69
CA PHE A 323 17.62 -43.36 22.42
C PHE A 323 16.09 -43.48 22.44
N ALA A 324 15.53 -44.06 23.52
CA ALA A 324 14.07 -44.08 23.70
C ALA A 324 13.48 -42.67 23.88
N THR A 325 14.23 -41.76 24.50
CA THR A 325 13.81 -40.37 24.70
C THR A 325 13.82 -39.58 23.38
N LEU A 326 14.83 -39.79 22.53
CA LEU A 326 14.89 -39.19 21.19
C LEU A 326 13.78 -39.74 20.27
N LYS A 327 13.49 -41.04 20.35
CA LYS A 327 12.38 -41.67 19.62
C LYS A 327 11.00 -41.18 20.07
N ALA A 328 10.83 -40.89 21.37
CA ALA A 328 9.59 -40.35 21.93
C ALA A 328 9.36 -38.88 21.57
N ALA A 329 10.42 -38.08 21.38
CA ALA A 329 10.33 -36.66 21.00
C ALA A 329 9.88 -36.42 19.55
N VAL A 330 9.82 -37.46 18.71
CA VAL A 330 9.51 -37.38 17.27
C VAL A 330 8.22 -38.14 16.91
N SER A 331 7.24 -38.21 17.82
CA SER A 331 6.00 -38.94 17.58
C SER A 331 5.26 -38.43 16.32
N GLY A 332 5.32 -39.20 15.22
CA GLY A 332 4.62 -38.90 13.97
C GLY A 332 5.38 -39.16 12.66
N ALA A 333 6.69 -39.46 12.68
CA ALA A 333 7.47 -39.76 11.48
C ALA A 333 7.73 -41.28 11.31
N PRO A 334 7.77 -41.80 10.06
CA PRO A 334 7.98 -43.22 9.79
C PRO A 334 9.36 -43.70 10.26
N ASP A 335 9.48 -45.01 10.50
CA ASP A 335 10.61 -45.76 11.11
C ASP A 335 12.00 -45.63 10.44
N ASP A 336 12.33 -44.55 9.75
CA ASP A 336 13.56 -44.40 8.97
C ASP A 336 14.49 -43.32 9.57
N LEU A 337 15.56 -43.80 10.22
CA LEU A 337 16.65 -42.98 10.79
C LEU A 337 17.25 -42.01 9.75
N SER A 338 17.20 -42.32 8.46
CA SER A 338 17.69 -41.44 7.40
C SER A 338 16.91 -40.12 7.28
N ALA A 339 15.61 -40.11 7.58
CA ALA A 339 14.81 -38.89 7.56
C ALA A 339 15.11 -37.97 8.76
N VAL A 340 15.48 -38.57 9.90
CA VAL A 340 15.90 -37.84 11.11
C VAL A 340 17.22 -37.10 10.86
N PHE A 341 18.19 -37.76 10.23
CA PHE A 341 19.46 -37.13 9.86
C PHE A 341 19.29 -36.07 8.77
N ALA A 342 18.45 -36.27 7.75
CA ALA A 342 18.15 -35.25 6.76
C ALA A 342 17.52 -33.98 7.38
N THR A 343 16.71 -34.14 8.42
CA THR A 343 16.09 -33.03 9.16
C THR A 343 17.14 -32.26 9.99
N LEU A 344 18.09 -32.97 10.60
CA LEU A 344 19.20 -32.34 11.33
C LEU A 344 20.18 -31.61 10.39
N GLU A 345 20.49 -32.21 9.24
CA GLU A 345 21.35 -31.61 8.20
C GLU A 345 20.73 -30.34 7.60
N ALA A 346 19.44 -30.35 7.28
CA ALA A 346 18.72 -29.17 6.77
C ALA A 346 18.70 -28.03 7.79
N ARG A 347 18.62 -28.34 9.09
CA ARG A 347 18.65 -27.35 10.18
C ARG A 347 20.04 -26.76 10.40
N ALA A 348 21.09 -27.59 10.31
CA ALA A 348 22.47 -27.12 10.35
C ALA A 348 22.80 -26.19 9.17
N ALA A 349 22.27 -26.48 7.98
CA ALA A 349 22.40 -25.62 6.81
C ALA A 349 21.68 -24.26 6.99
N GLY A 350 20.47 -24.24 7.57
CA GLY A 350 19.75 -22.99 7.86
C GLY A 350 20.46 -22.10 8.90
N LEU A 351 21.12 -22.70 9.90
CA LEU A 351 21.97 -21.98 10.86
C LEU A 351 23.21 -21.36 10.20
N LEU A 352 23.78 -22.03 9.19
CA LEU A 352 24.94 -21.53 8.43
C LEU A 352 24.57 -20.34 7.54
N GLU A 353 23.39 -20.37 6.90
CA GLU A 353 22.87 -19.23 6.14
C GLU A 353 22.60 -18.02 7.05
N ALA A 354 21.99 -18.23 8.21
CA ALA A 354 21.75 -17.17 9.20
C ALA A 354 23.07 -16.56 9.73
N ALA A 355 24.10 -17.38 9.98
CA ALA A 355 25.42 -16.90 10.40
C ALA A 355 26.16 -16.13 9.28
N SER A 356 25.98 -16.53 8.01
CA SER A 356 26.57 -15.85 6.85
C SER A 356 25.95 -14.48 6.56
N HIS A 357 24.66 -14.30 6.89
CA HIS A 357 23.98 -13.01 6.78
C HIS A 357 24.36 -12.04 7.92
N ALA A 358 24.78 -12.54 9.09
CA ALA A 358 25.25 -11.72 10.20
C ALA A 358 26.64 -11.09 9.97
N HIS A 359 27.43 -11.57 8.99
CA HIS A 359 28.70 -10.94 8.60
C HIS A 359 28.54 -9.64 7.78
N GLY A 360 27.30 -9.32 7.36
CA GLY A 360 26.96 -8.06 6.69
C GLY A 360 26.44 -7.01 7.68
N ALA A 361 27.34 -6.45 8.50
CA ALA A 361 27.13 -5.27 9.34
C ALA A 361 26.02 -5.35 10.41
N LEU A 362 26.42 -5.45 11.68
CA LEU A 362 26.04 -4.58 12.82
C LEU A 362 26.56 -5.15 14.15
N GLY A 363 26.77 -4.27 15.13
CA GLY A 363 27.58 -4.49 16.33
C GLY A 363 27.03 -5.48 17.36
N THR A 364 27.88 -5.74 18.36
CA THR A 364 27.84 -6.79 19.39
C THR A 364 26.65 -6.77 20.38
N ASP A 365 25.55 -6.08 20.08
CA ASP A 365 24.40 -5.92 21.00
C ASP A 365 23.08 -6.54 20.47
N HIS A 366 23.11 -7.33 19.39
CA HIS A 366 21.92 -7.98 18.81
C HIS A 366 22.00 -9.51 18.65
N LEU A 367 22.67 -10.18 19.57
CA LEU A 367 22.54 -11.65 19.73
C LEU A 367 21.94 -12.03 21.09
N PRO A 368 20.65 -11.78 21.39
CA PRO A 368 20.07 -12.29 22.64
C PRO A 368 19.67 -13.77 22.58
N ASP A 369 19.63 -14.44 21.42
CA ASP A 369 19.00 -15.77 21.32
C ASP A 369 19.81 -16.87 20.61
N LEU A 370 21.10 -16.66 20.35
CA LEU A 370 21.98 -17.71 19.83
C LEU A 370 22.87 -18.34 20.92
N HIS A 371 22.34 -18.54 22.13
CA HIS A 371 23.00 -19.37 23.13
C HIS A 371 22.71 -20.85 22.85
N LEU A 372 23.39 -21.42 21.86
CA LEU A 372 23.73 -22.84 21.89
C LEU A 372 24.65 -23.02 23.10
N SER A 373 24.07 -23.30 24.26
CA SER A 373 24.85 -23.55 25.49
C SER A 373 25.84 -24.69 25.25
N ALA A 374 26.97 -24.70 25.97
CA ALA A 374 27.94 -25.80 25.95
C ALA A 374 27.28 -27.19 26.04
N ALA A 375 26.09 -27.26 26.67
CA ALA A 375 25.27 -28.45 26.74
C ALA A 375 24.84 -29.04 25.38
N VAL A 376 24.72 -28.27 24.29
CA VAL A 376 24.37 -28.79 22.96
C VAL A 376 25.57 -29.41 22.26
N VAL A 377 26.76 -28.85 22.49
CA VAL A 377 28.03 -29.45 22.04
C VAL A 377 28.28 -30.76 22.79
N ASP A 378 28.13 -30.74 24.12
CA ASP A 378 28.23 -31.93 24.96
C ASP A 378 27.17 -33.00 24.58
N TYR A 379 26.00 -32.58 24.10
CA TYR A 379 24.92 -33.47 23.65
C TYR A 379 25.23 -34.14 22.30
N LEU A 380 25.81 -33.41 21.33
CA LEU A 380 26.28 -33.97 20.06
C LEU A 380 27.45 -34.95 20.28
N ASP A 381 28.35 -34.63 21.21
CA ASP A 381 29.50 -35.47 21.57
C ASP A 381 29.06 -36.74 22.33
N ALA A 382 28.04 -36.64 23.19
CA ALA A 382 27.42 -37.76 23.87
C ALA A 382 26.66 -38.70 22.90
N ILE A 383 25.98 -38.16 21.88
CA ILE A 383 25.35 -38.96 20.82
C ILE A 383 26.40 -39.71 20.00
N GLY A 384 27.48 -39.05 19.60
CA GLY A 384 28.60 -39.69 18.90
C GLY A 384 29.24 -40.82 19.71
N SER A 385 29.50 -40.56 20.99
CA SER A 385 30.09 -41.55 21.91
C SER A 385 29.16 -42.75 22.16
N SER A 386 27.85 -42.51 22.28
CA SER A 386 26.85 -43.56 22.52
C SER A 386 26.61 -44.45 21.30
N LEU A 387 26.72 -43.90 20.07
CA LEU A 387 26.69 -44.65 18.81
C LEU A 387 27.88 -45.61 18.68
N LEU A 388 29.06 -45.18 19.15
CA LEU A 388 30.28 -45.98 19.15
C LEU A 388 30.22 -47.16 20.13
N ASP A 389 29.61 -46.97 21.30
CA ASP A 389 29.42 -48.03 22.30
C ASP A 389 28.35 -49.06 21.88
N HIS A 390 27.31 -48.64 21.15
CA HIS A 390 26.30 -49.57 20.59
C HIS A 390 26.76 -50.30 19.32
N ALA A 391 27.86 -49.85 18.68
CA ALA A 391 28.40 -50.38 17.44
C ALA A 391 28.87 -51.84 17.52
N GLN A 392 29.09 -52.38 18.73
CA GLN A 392 29.57 -53.74 18.90
C GLN A 392 28.53 -54.83 18.60
N SER A 393 27.27 -54.50 18.25
CA SER A 393 26.20 -55.51 18.20
C SER A 393 25.29 -55.60 16.98
N ALA A 394 25.38 -54.78 15.90
CA ALA A 394 24.50 -55.03 14.74
C ALA A 394 24.98 -54.66 13.33
N HIS A 395 25.50 -53.46 13.04
CA HIS A 395 25.80 -53.08 11.64
C HIS A 395 26.97 -52.09 11.52
N PRO A 396 28.22 -52.58 11.40
CA PRO A 396 29.42 -51.76 11.63
C PRO A 396 29.68 -50.66 10.59
N VAL A 397 29.19 -50.79 9.34
CA VAL A 397 29.44 -49.82 8.27
C VAL A 397 28.56 -48.57 8.39
N LEU A 398 27.26 -48.76 8.65
CA LEU A 398 26.32 -47.65 8.88
C LEU A 398 26.67 -46.87 10.15
N VAL A 399 27.13 -47.56 11.20
CA VAL A 399 27.50 -46.93 12.47
C VAL A 399 28.77 -46.10 12.33
N HIS A 400 29.73 -46.53 11.51
CA HIS A 400 30.92 -45.73 11.21
C HIS A 400 30.55 -44.44 10.45
N GLU A 401 29.72 -44.55 9.42
CA GLU A 401 29.29 -43.41 8.61
C GLU A 401 28.43 -42.40 9.40
N LEU A 402 27.60 -42.88 10.32
CA LEU A 402 26.79 -42.06 11.22
C LEU A 402 27.62 -41.40 12.33
N SER A 403 28.62 -42.11 12.86
CA SER A 403 29.58 -41.58 13.83
C SER A 403 30.44 -40.48 13.21
N ASP A 404 30.96 -40.72 12.00
CA ASP A 404 31.79 -39.76 11.27
C ASP A 404 31.00 -38.48 10.95
N ARG A 405 29.72 -38.61 10.59
CA ARG A 405 28.83 -37.47 10.30
C ARG A 405 28.44 -36.69 11.55
N ALA A 406 28.18 -37.35 12.68
CA ALA A 406 27.93 -36.69 13.96
C ALA A 406 29.17 -35.94 14.47
N GLN A 407 30.36 -36.55 14.30
CA GLN A 407 31.63 -35.96 14.71
C GLN A 407 32.03 -34.79 13.81
N ALA A 408 31.77 -34.87 12.51
CA ALA A 408 31.95 -33.76 11.58
C ALA A 408 31.03 -32.56 11.92
N LEU A 409 29.76 -32.84 12.26
CA LEU A 409 28.80 -31.81 12.67
C LEU A 409 29.18 -31.15 14.01
N ALA A 410 29.64 -31.94 14.98
CA ALA A 410 30.15 -31.43 16.25
C ALA A 410 31.40 -30.56 16.07
N SER A 411 32.35 -30.98 15.22
CA SER A 411 33.51 -30.15 14.86
C SER A 411 33.11 -28.85 14.16
N HIS A 412 32.15 -28.88 13.25
CA HIS A 412 31.67 -27.67 12.55
C HIS A 412 30.99 -26.68 13.52
N VAL A 413 30.15 -27.18 14.43
CA VAL A 413 29.49 -26.35 15.46
C VAL A 413 30.53 -25.78 16.43
N HIS A 414 31.57 -26.55 16.77
CA HIS A 414 32.68 -26.09 17.59
C HIS A 414 33.48 -24.98 16.89
N GLU A 415 33.73 -25.11 15.59
CA GLU A 415 34.46 -24.11 14.77
C GLU A 415 33.69 -22.79 14.64
N VAL A 416 32.35 -22.86 14.54
CA VAL A 416 31.45 -21.69 14.53
C VAL A 416 31.35 -21.01 15.89
N LEU A 417 31.49 -21.75 17.00
CA LEU A 417 31.38 -21.25 18.37
C LEU A 417 32.72 -20.89 19.02
N HIS A 418 33.86 -21.19 18.40
CA HIS A 418 35.17 -20.73 18.87
C HIS A 418 35.32 -19.23 18.60
N PRO A 419 35.50 -18.37 19.64
CA PRO A 419 35.90 -16.99 19.40
C PRO A 419 37.32 -17.01 18.83
N VAL A 420 37.52 -16.39 17.67
CA VAL A 420 38.86 -16.14 17.11
C VAL A 420 39.67 -15.32 18.12
N HIS A 421 40.42 -15.98 18.99
CA HIS A 421 41.48 -15.36 19.77
C HIS A 421 42.78 -15.44 18.96
N GLY A 422 43.09 -14.34 18.28
CA GLY A 422 44.39 -14.08 17.63
C GLY A 422 44.18 -13.15 16.43
N SER A 423 44.75 -11.95 16.34
CA SER A 423 45.92 -11.40 17.00
C SER A 423 45.87 -9.88 16.89
N ALA A 424 45.86 -9.20 18.03
CA ALA A 424 46.35 -7.83 18.14
C ALA A 424 47.89 -7.88 18.05
N ASP A 425 48.43 -8.04 16.84
CA ASP A 425 49.80 -7.69 16.48
C ASP A 425 50.01 -7.96 14.98
N ALA A 426 49.76 -6.93 14.15
CA ALA A 426 50.52 -6.67 12.93
C ALA A 426 49.99 -5.42 12.20
N LEU A 427 50.88 -4.44 12.05
CA LEU A 427 50.98 -3.40 11.02
C LEU A 427 50.21 -2.08 11.23
N ILE A 428 51.01 -1.08 11.68
CA ILE A 428 51.25 0.25 11.07
C ILE A 428 50.15 0.81 10.17
#